data_AF-A0A2I0ESW1-F1
#
_entry.id   AF-A0A2I0ESW1-F1
#
_cell.length_a   1.000
_cell.length_b   1.000
_cell.length_c   1.000
_cell.angle_alpha   90.00
_cell.angle_beta   90.00
_cell.angle_gamma   90.00
#
_symmetry.space_group_name_H-M   'P 1'
#
loop_
_entity.id
_entity.type
_entity.pdbx_description
1 polymer ?
#
loop_
_entity_poly.entity_id
_entity_poly.type
_entity_poly.pdbx_seq_one_letter_code
_entity_poly.pdbx_strand_id
1 'polypeptide(L)'
;MKTDKKGAYIPALKYHWMTRFYDPLIQWGMQEKKLKMHLVHQAALQSGEVVMDLACGTGTLALFLQRSQPRVHVVGVDADPEILSVAKKKVKENQVHHIRFEEGFSDRLPFANHLFHHVFTSLFIHHLTLEKKKETFEEVHRTLRSGGQFHLLDFDKPQNGLMRVAFFPVQFLDGFETTSPHVKGIIPTLLKETGFAAIEETGQFSTVVGTLRAYRAFKA
;
A
#
# COMPACT_ATOMS: atom_id res chain seq x y z
N MET A 1 -38.29 -9.71 -8.17
CA MET A 1 -37.43 -8.51 -8.21
C MET A 1 -36.11 -8.89 -7.54
N LYS A 2 -35.08 -9.16 -8.34
CA LYS A 2 -33.76 -9.61 -7.88
C LYS A 2 -33.02 -8.40 -7.28
N THR A 3 -32.59 -8.51 -6.04
CA THR A 3 -31.74 -7.52 -5.37
C THR A 3 -30.30 -7.72 -5.85
N ASP A 4 -29.76 -6.71 -6.54
CA ASP A 4 -28.36 -6.65 -6.93
C ASP A 4 -27.45 -6.71 -5.70
N LYS A 5 -26.64 -7.75 -5.61
CA LYS A 5 -25.52 -7.83 -4.66
C LYS A 5 -24.42 -6.86 -5.15
N LYS A 6 -24.43 -5.65 -4.61
CA LYS A 6 -23.31 -4.71 -4.67
C LYS A 6 -22.03 -5.38 -4.15
N GLY A 7 -20.91 -5.04 -4.79
CA GLY A 7 -19.57 -5.62 -4.60
C GLY A 7 -19.24 -5.94 -3.14
N ALA A 8 -19.12 -7.23 -2.85
CA ALA A 8 -18.82 -7.72 -1.52
C ALA A 8 -17.37 -7.35 -1.15
N TYR A 9 -17.22 -6.44 -0.20
CA TYR A 9 -16.00 -6.28 0.58
C TYR A 9 -15.65 -7.64 1.18
N ILE A 10 -14.49 -8.18 0.83
CA ILE A 10 -13.91 -9.35 1.50
C ILE A 10 -12.94 -8.75 2.51
N PRO A 11 -13.24 -8.81 3.82
CA PRO A 11 -12.31 -8.35 4.83
C PRO A 11 -10.99 -9.13 4.67
N ALA A 12 -9.86 -8.42 4.66
CA ALA A 12 -8.54 -9.06 4.79
C ALA A 12 -8.45 -9.91 6.08
N LEU A 13 -9.31 -9.61 7.06
CA LEU A 13 -9.48 -10.27 8.35
C LEU A 13 -10.30 -11.59 8.31
N LYS A 14 -10.17 -12.41 7.27
CA LYS A 14 -10.88 -13.71 7.22
C LYS A 14 -10.46 -14.70 8.33
N TYR A 15 -9.37 -14.44 9.06
CA TYR A 15 -8.85 -15.33 10.09
C TYR A 15 -8.41 -14.63 11.38
N HIS A 16 -9.37 -14.01 12.09
CA HIS A 16 -9.18 -13.45 13.45
C HIS A 16 -8.57 -14.42 14.49
N TRP A 17 -8.53 -15.73 14.22
CA TRP A 17 -8.02 -16.74 15.16
C TRP A 17 -6.54 -17.10 14.96
N MET A 18 -5.95 -16.81 13.79
CA MET A 18 -4.53 -17.08 13.50
C MET A 18 -3.62 -15.85 13.69
N THR A 19 -4.18 -14.64 13.72
CA THR A 19 -3.42 -13.37 13.83
C THR A 19 -2.71 -13.20 15.17
N ARG A 20 -3.23 -13.75 16.27
CA ARG A 20 -2.73 -13.45 17.62
C ARG A 20 -1.33 -14.01 17.95
N PHE A 21 -0.85 -15.00 17.21
CA PHE A 21 0.47 -15.62 17.42
C PHE A 21 1.43 -15.40 16.24
N TYR A 22 0.91 -15.14 15.04
CA TYR A 22 1.70 -14.95 13.82
C TYR A 22 2.14 -13.49 13.61
N ASP A 23 1.31 -12.51 13.98
CA ASP A 23 1.61 -11.08 13.77
C ASP A 23 2.93 -10.63 14.40
N PRO A 24 3.30 -10.98 15.65
CA PRO A 24 4.54 -10.49 16.24
C PRO A 24 5.79 -11.05 15.57
N LEU A 25 5.76 -12.32 15.15
CA LEU A 25 6.90 -13.01 14.52
C LEU A 25 7.11 -12.54 13.08
N ILE A 26 6.02 -12.34 12.34
CA ILE A 26 6.04 -11.76 11.00
C ILE A 26 6.45 -10.27 11.09
N GLN A 27 5.89 -9.48 12.00
CA GLN A 27 6.29 -8.08 12.20
C GLN A 27 7.77 -7.94 12.57
N TRP A 28 8.29 -8.80 13.46
CA TRP A 28 9.71 -8.80 13.83
C TRP A 28 10.61 -9.23 12.68
N GLY A 29 10.25 -10.31 11.97
CA GLY A 29 11.02 -10.83 10.83
C GLY A 29 10.96 -9.96 9.57
N MET A 30 9.89 -9.19 9.37
CA MET A 30 9.71 -8.30 8.22
C MET A 30 10.47 -6.99 8.34
N GLN A 31 10.90 -6.59 9.55
CA GLN A 31 11.50 -5.28 9.79
C GLN A 31 10.63 -4.14 9.22
N GLU A 32 9.32 -4.19 9.45
CA GLU A 32 8.32 -3.31 8.82
C GLU A 32 8.70 -1.82 8.90
N LYS A 33 9.23 -1.38 10.04
CA LYS A 33 9.73 -0.01 10.22
C LYS A 33 10.80 0.34 9.20
N LYS A 34 11.80 -0.52 8.99
CA LYS A 34 12.89 -0.29 8.02
C LYS A 34 12.34 -0.16 6.60
N LEU A 35 11.44 -1.07 6.23
CA LEU A 35 10.84 -1.09 4.90
C LEU A 35 9.98 0.16 4.62
N LYS A 36 9.13 0.55 5.57
CA LYS A 36 8.30 1.76 5.45
C LYS A 36 9.17 3.02 5.45
N MET A 37 10.21 3.08 6.26
CA MET A 37 11.14 4.22 6.24
C MET A 37 11.88 4.32 4.90
N HIS A 38 12.18 3.22 4.21
CA HIS A 38 12.71 3.27 2.84
C HIS A 38 11.79 4.05 1.90
N LEU A 39 10.48 3.76 1.92
CA LEU A 39 9.50 4.52 1.12
C LEU A 39 9.48 6.00 1.49
N VAL A 40 9.50 6.31 2.79
CA VAL A 40 9.48 7.69 3.28
C VAL A 40 10.71 8.46 2.82
N HIS A 41 11.90 7.87 2.92
CA HIS A 41 13.15 8.53 2.57
C HIS A 41 13.30 8.78 1.06
N GLN A 42 12.88 7.84 0.21
CA GLN A 42 12.99 8.01 -1.25
C GLN A 42 12.12 9.14 -1.82
N ALA A 43 11.09 9.56 -1.08
CA ALA A 43 10.13 10.55 -1.54
C ALA A 43 10.62 11.99 -1.42
N ALA A 44 11.59 12.24 -0.53
CA ALA A 44 12.14 13.57 -0.28
C ALA A 44 11.04 14.65 -0.12
N LEU A 45 10.06 14.38 0.75
CA LEU A 45 8.86 15.21 0.93
C LEU A 45 9.19 16.67 1.26
N GLN A 46 8.51 17.59 0.58
CA GLN A 46 8.63 19.02 0.77
C GLN A 46 7.52 19.56 1.68
N SER A 47 7.81 20.71 2.29
CA SER A 47 6.86 21.42 3.14
C SER A 47 5.60 21.82 2.37
N GLY A 48 4.42 21.60 2.95
CA GLY A 48 3.13 21.99 2.37
C GLY A 48 2.58 21.00 1.35
N GLU A 49 3.29 19.91 1.03
CA GLU A 49 2.79 18.90 0.12
C GLU A 49 1.62 18.10 0.72
N VAL A 50 0.73 17.68 -0.16
CA VAL A 50 -0.42 16.82 0.14
C VAL A 50 -0.08 15.40 -0.29
N VAL A 51 -0.18 14.47 0.64
CA VAL A 51 0.30 13.08 0.51
C VAL A 51 -0.83 12.11 0.84
N MET A 52 -0.97 11.04 0.05
CA MET A 52 -1.91 9.95 0.34
C MET A 52 -1.19 8.69 0.85
N ASP A 53 -1.71 8.08 1.92
CA ASP A 53 -1.39 6.72 2.36
C ASP A 53 -2.55 5.80 1.94
N LEU A 54 -2.39 5.08 0.83
CA LEU A 54 -3.40 4.21 0.22
C LEU A 54 -3.42 2.84 0.89
N ALA A 55 -4.60 2.40 1.31
CA ALA A 55 -4.80 1.24 2.18
C ALA A 55 -3.98 1.39 3.46
N CYS A 56 -4.23 2.50 4.17
CA CYS A 56 -3.39 2.94 5.29
C CYS A 56 -3.42 1.99 6.49
N GLY A 57 -4.40 1.09 6.57
CA GLY A 57 -4.61 0.19 7.69
C GLY A 57 -4.65 0.96 9.00
N THR A 58 -3.80 0.55 9.95
CA THR A 58 -3.70 1.22 11.26
C THR A 58 -2.95 2.56 11.26
N GLY A 59 -2.64 3.14 10.09
CA GLY A 59 -2.03 4.46 9.93
C GLY A 59 -0.54 4.54 10.31
N THR A 60 0.17 3.42 10.37
CA THR A 60 1.60 3.41 10.73
C THR A 60 2.47 4.14 9.71
N LEU A 61 2.19 3.98 8.40
CA LEU A 61 2.94 4.68 7.35
C LEU A 61 2.61 6.18 7.35
N ALA A 62 1.34 6.56 7.48
CA ALA A 62 0.90 7.94 7.67
C ALA A 62 1.66 8.66 8.81
N LEU A 63 1.87 8.00 9.94
CA LEU A 63 2.66 8.55 11.05
C LEU A 63 4.14 8.76 10.67
N PHE A 64 4.76 7.84 9.94
CA PHE A 64 6.15 7.99 9.50
C PHE A 64 6.29 9.11 8.47
N LEU A 65 5.35 9.24 7.54
CA LEU A 65 5.29 10.33 6.56
C LEU A 65 5.24 11.68 7.28
N GLN A 66 4.29 11.86 8.20
CA GLN A 66 4.15 13.11 8.93
C GLN A 66 5.38 13.42 9.79
N ARG A 67 5.96 12.43 10.47
CA ARG A 67 7.17 12.63 11.28
C ARG A 67 8.40 13.01 10.45
N SER A 68 8.48 12.53 9.22
CA SER A 68 9.60 12.86 8.32
C SER A 68 9.54 14.30 7.82
N GLN A 69 8.33 14.85 7.66
CA GLN A 69 8.11 16.23 7.24
C GLN A 69 6.87 16.80 7.96
N PRO A 70 7.02 17.47 9.11
CA PRO A 70 5.89 17.89 9.94
C PRO A 70 4.89 18.85 9.25
N ARG A 71 5.30 19.48 8.14
CA ARG A 71 4.48 20.41 7.36
C ARG A 71 3.76 19.78 6.15
N VAL A 72 3.80 18.46 5.97
CA VAL A 72 2.93 17.81 4.96
C VAL A 72 1.52 17.60 5.49
N HIS A 73 0.57 17.51 4.58
CA HIS A 73 -0.80 17.11 4.85
C HIS A 73 -1.00 15.65 4.41
N VAL A 74 -1.15 14.74 5.36
CA VAL A 74 -1.33 13.31 5.08
C VAL A 74 -2.82 12.94 5.08
N VAL A 75 -3.23 12.21 4.07
CA VAL A 75 -4.57 11.64 3.93
C VAL A 75 -4.43 10.12 3.87
N GLY A 76 -4.84 9.42 4.92
CA GLY A 76 -4.95 7.96 4.89
C GLY A 76 -6.30 7.52 4.34
N VAL A 77 -6.30 6.53 3.46
CA VAL A 77 -7.53 5.90 2.95
C VAL A 77 -7.50 4.41 3.19
N ASP A 78 -8.62 3.89 3.69
CA ASP A 78 -8.85 2.45 3.80
C ASP A 78 -10.34 2.15 3.58
N ALA A 79 -10.65 0.94 3.12
CA ALA A 79 -12.03 0.50 2.95
C ALA A 79 -12.65 0.01 4.26
N ASP A 80 -11.82 -0.27 5.28
CA ASP A 80 -12.29 -0.80 6.56
C ASP A 80 -12.54 0.31 7.60
N PRO A 81 -13.80 0.61 7.97
CA PRO A 81 -14.08 1.65 8.96
C PRO A 81 -13.54 1.32 10.36
N GLU A 82 -13.40 0.04 10.72
CA GLU A 82 -12.86 -0.38 12.01
C GLU A 82 -11.35 -0.13 12.08
N ILE A 83 -10.60 -0.41 11.00
CA ILE A 83 -9.17 -0.13 10.97
C ILE A 83 -8.88 1.37 10.99
N LEU A 84 -9.73 2.18 10.35
CA LEU A 84 -9.64 3.63 10.41
C LEU A 84 -9.87 4.17 11.82
N SER A 85 -10.73 3.53 12.62
CA SER A 85 -10.91 3.88 14.03
C SER A 85 -9.60 3.65 14.82
N VAL A 86 -8.92 2.53 14.58
CA VAL A 86 -7.60 2.24 15.17
C VAL A 86 -6.56 3.28 14.73
N ALA A 87 -6.54 3.65 13.45
CA ALA A 87 -5.62 4.65 12.92
C ALA A 87 -5.83 6.04 13.55
N LYS A 88 -7.09 6.49 13.64
CA LYS A 88 -7.48 7.74 14.29
C LYS A 88 -7.07 7.78 15.76
N LYS A 89 -7.30 6.70 16.51
CA LYS A 89 -6.87 6.57 17.90
C LYS A 89 -5.34 6.67 18.03
N LYS A 90 -4.60 5.94 17.19
CA LYS A 90 -3.13 5.94 17.20
C LYS A 90 -2.54 7.34 16.94
N VAL A 91 -3.09 8.08 15.97
CA VAL A 91 -2.65 9.46 15.67
C VAL A 91 -2.90 10.39 16.85
N LYS A 92 -4.08 10.29 17.49
CA LYS A 92 -4.41 11.07 18.69
C LYS A 92 -3.46 10.79 19.86
N GLU A 93 -3.17 9.52 20.12
CA GLU A 93 -2.25 9.11 21.20
C GLU A 93 -0.81 9.56 20.96
N ASN A 94 -0.38 9.65 19.69
CA ASN A 94 0.95 10.15 19.33
C ASN A 94 1.02 11.68 19.20
N GLN A 95 -0.08 12.41 19.49
CA GLN A 95 -0.17 13.87 19.39
C GLN A 95 0.27 14.42 18.03
N VAL A 96 -0.04 13.66 16.96
CA VAL A 96 0.32 14.06 15.60
C VAL A 96 -0.83 14.82 14.96
N HIS A 97 -0.51 15.97 14.37
CA HIS A 97 -1.44 16.81 13.61
C HIS A 97 -1.20 16.66 12.10
N HIS A 98 -2.10 17.22 11.28
CA HIS A 98 -2.02 17.18 9.81
C HIS A 98 -2.16 15.78 9.17
N ILE A 99 -2.78 14.85 9.89
CA ILE A 99 -3.24 13.56 9.34
C ILE A 99 -4.76 13.51 9.42
N ARG A 100 -5.42 13.19 8.31
CA ARG A 100 -6.85 12.82 8.28
C ARG A 100 -7.03 11.45 7.64
N PHE A 101 -8.14 10.80 7.97
CA PHE A 101 -8.46 9.46 7.48
C PHE A 101 -9.85 9.45 6.84
N GLU A 102 -9.94 8.91 5.63
CA GLU A 102 -11.18 8.79 4.86
C GLU A 102 -11.46 7.33 4.52
N GLU A 103 -12.74 6.96 4.54
CA GLU A 103 -13.17 5.66 4.04
C GLU A 103 -13.23 5.68 2.51
N GLY A 104 -12.69 4.66 1.86
CA GLY A 104 -12.73 4.56 0.40
C GLY A 104 -12.09 3.30 -0.15
N PHE A 105 -12.57 2.87 -1.31
CA PHE A 105 -11.97 1.77 -2.05
C PHE A 105 -10.85 2.27 -2.95
N SER A 106 -9.77 1.48 -3.09
CA SER A 106 -8.59 1.85 -3.86
C SER A 106 -8.84 1.97 -5.37
N ASP A 107 -9.84 1.24 -5.88
CA ASP A 107 -10.30 1.23 -7.27
C ASP A 107 -11.35 2.32 -7.57
N ARG A 108 -11.71 3.13 -6.57
CA ARG A 108 -12.68 4.24 -6.72
C ARG A 108 -12.48 5.28 -5.63
N LEU A 109 -11.37 5.99 -5.71
CA LEU A 109 -10.95 6.92 -4.68
C LEU A 109 -11.87 8.15 -4.60
N PRO A 110 -12.32 8.55 -3.41
CA PRO A 110 -13.24 9.67 -3.20
C PRO A 110 -12.53 11.03 -3.28
N PHE A 111 -11.63 11.21 -4.24
CA PHE A 111 -10.82 12.41 -4.41
C PHE A 111 -10.91 12.97 -5.81
N ALA A 112 -10.72 14.29 -5.91
CA ALA A 112 -10.59 14.97 -7.18
C ALA A 112 -9.31 14.55 -7.93
N ASN A 113 -9.31 14.78 -9.24
CA ASN A 113 -8.11 14.60 -10.06
C ASN A 113 -7.01 15.57 -9.61
N HIS A 114 -5.75 15.19 -9.81
CA HIS A 114 -4.59 16.08 -9.60
C HIS A 114 -4.51 16.72 -8.20
N LEU A 115 -4.80 15.95 -7.16
CA LEU A 115 -4.79 16.41 -5.77
C LEU A 115 -3.43 16.20 -5.10
N PHE A 116 -2.85 15.00 -5.23
CA PHE A 116 -1.71 14.58 -4.42
C PHE A 116 -0.38 14.84 -5.12
N HIS A 117 0.62 15.24 -4.32
CA HIS A 117 2.01 15.33 -4.76
C HIS A 117 2.65 13.95 -4.71
N HIS A 118 2.34 13.19 -3.65
CA HIS A 118 2.82 11.83 -3.46
C HIS A 118 1.67 10.90 -3.06
N VAL A 119 1.69 9.70 -3.58
CA VAL A 119 0.85 8.58 -3.11
C VAL A 119 1.77 7.47 -2.66
N PHE A 120 1.46 6.87 -1.51
CA PHE A 120 2.18 5.74 -0.94
C PHE A 120 1.25 4.56 -0.78
N THR A 121 1.76 3.35 -0.95
CA THR A 121 1.10 2.14 -0.49
C THR A 121 2.14 1.13 -0.03
N SER A 122 1.80 0.32 0.98
CA SER A 122 2.70 -0.72 1.48
C SER A 122 1.92 -1.98 1.83
N LEU A 123 2.35 -3.13 1.30
CA LEU A 123 1.81 -4.46 1.62
C LEU A 123 0.29 -4.54 1.40
N PHE A 124 -0.19 -4.17 0.22
CA PHE A 124 -1.63 -4.10 -0.08
C PHE A 124 -1.98 -4.67 -1.46
N ILE A 125 -1.20 -4.32 -2.50
CA ILE A 125 -1.50 -4.63 -3.89
C ILE A 125 -1.58 -6.16 -4.13
N HIS A 126 -0.86 -6.96 -3.35
CA HIS A 126 -0.93 -8.42 -3.40
C HIS A 126 -2.28 -9.01 -3.00
N HIS A 127 -3.13 -8.27 -2.29
CA HIS A 127 -4.50 -8.72 -1.94
C HIS A 127 -5.51 -8.51 -3.08
N LEU A 128 -5.19 -7.71 -4.09
CA LEU A 128 -6.12 -7.36 -5.16
C LEU A 128 -6.12 -8.40 -6.28
N THR A 129 -7.22 -8.56 -7.00
CA THR A 129 -7.22 -9.29 -8.29
C THR A 129 -6.45 -8.49 -9.35
N LEU A 130 -6.08 -9.12 -10.47
CA LEU A 130 -5.37 -8.42 -11.54
C LEU A 130 -6.14 -7.19 -12.07
N GLU A 131 -7.45 -7.32 -12.23
CA GLU A 131 -8.35 -6.23 -12.62
C GLU A 131 -8.31 -5.09 -11.59
N LYS A 132 -8.51 -5.41 -10.30
CA LYS A 132 -8.52 -4.41 -9.22
C LYS A 132 -7.17 -3.72 -9.02
N LYS A 133 -6.06 -4.40 -9.31
CA LYS A 133 -4.72 -3.78 -9.34
C LYS A 133 -4.66 -2.67 -10.40
N LYS A 134 -5.14 -2.97 -11.61
CA LYS A 134 -5.14 -2.03 -12.73
C LYS A 134 -6.02 -0.82 -12.42
N GLU A 135 -7.26 -1.05 -11.98
CA GLU A 135 -8.18 0.04 -11.59
C GLU A 135 -7.61 0.89 -10.45
N THR A 136 -6.99 0.25 -9.45
CA THR A 136 -6.29 0.96 -8.36
C THR A 136 -5.18 1.87 -8.91
N PHE A 137 -4.35 1.38 -9.82
CA PHE A 137 -3.27 2.19 -10.38
C PHE A 137 -3.79 3.32 -11.27
N GLU A 138 -4.88 3.11 -12.01
CA GLU A 138 -5.56 4.17 -12.77
C GLU A 138 -6.10 5.27 -11.85
N GLU A 139 -6.69 4.91 -10.70
CA GLU A 139 -7.17 5.87 -9.70
C GLU A 139 -6.03 6.62 -8.99
N VAL A 140 -4.94 5.93 -8.65
CA VAL A 140 -3.73 6.58 -8.12
C VAL A 140 -3.18 7.56 -9.15
N HIS A 141 -3.06 7.15 -10.41
CA HIS A 141 -2.61 8.01 -11.50
C HIS A 141 -3.54 9.21 -11.66
N ARG A 142 -4.87 9.02 -11.65
CA ARG A 142 -5.86 10.10 -11.77
C ARG A 142 -5.71 11.14 -10.65
N THR A 143 -5.55 10.69 -9.41
CA THR A 143 -5.49 11.55 -8.22
C THR A 143 -4.14 12.23 -8.02
N LEU A 144 -3.05 11.71 -8.60
CA LEU A 144 -1.76 12.39 -8.64
C LEU A 144 -1.78 13.66 -9.51
N ARG A 145 -1.07 14.70 -9.07
CA ARG A 145 -0.72 15.87 -9.88
C ARG A 145 0.23 15.48 -11.01
N SER A 146 0.31 16.30 -12.06
CA SER A 146 1.42 16.18 -13.03
C SER A 146 2.75 16.37 -12.32
N GLY A 147 3.73 15.51 -12.61
CA GLY A 147 4.99 15.43 -11.86
C GLY A 147 4.89 14.76 -10.49
N GLY A 148 3.69 14.33 -10.08
CA GLY A 148 3.48 13.62 -8.81
C GLY A 148 4.06 12.21 -8.82
N GLN A 149 4.36 11.69 -7.64
CA GLN A 149 5.08 10.42 -7.46
C GLN A 149 4.22 9.36 -6.79
N PHE A 150 4.30 8.13 -7.28
CA PHE A 150 3.77 6.95 -6.63
C PHE A 150 4.89 6.11 -6.03
N HIS A 151 4.75 5.78 -4.75
CA HIS A 151 5.69 5.00 -3.96
C HIS A 151 5.03 3.71 -3.49
N LEU A 152 5.54 2.57 -3.95
CA LEU A 152 4.92 1.26 -3.69
C LEU A 152 5.94 0.34 -3.04
N LEU A 153 5.57 -0.32 -1.95
CA LEU A 153 6.33 -1.44 -1.37
C LEU A 153 5.42 -2.65 -1.29
N ASP A 154 5.75 -3.73 -1.97
CA ASP A 154 4.93 -4.94 -1.93
C ASP A 154 5.75 -6.20 -2.22
N PHE A 155 5.14 -7.37 -2.07
CA PHE A 155 5.68 -8.62 -2.57
C PHE A 155 5.84 -8.54 -4.06
N ASP A 156 6.90 -9.14 -4.58
CA ASP A 156 7.13 -9.18 -6.02
C ASP A 156 7.98 -10.40 -6.39
N LYS A 157 8.43 -10.47 -7.64
CA LYS A 157 9.23 -11.57 -8.18
C LYS A 157 10.31 -12.01 -7.19
N PRO A 158 10.22 -13.26 -6.68
CA PRO A 158 11.19 -13.79 -5.73
C PRO A 158 12.61 -13.68 -6.28
N GLN A 159 13.54 -13.23 -5.44
CA GLN A 159 14.93 -13.04 -5.86
C GLN A 159 15.65 -14.36 -6.17
N ASN A 160 15.23 -15.45 -5.51
CA ASN A 160 15.84 -16.78 -5.64
C ASN A 160 14.83 -17.87 -5.20
N GLY A 161 15.23 -19.14 -5.37
CA GLY A 161 14.38 -20.30 -5.05
C GLY A 161 13.95 -20.37 -3.58
N LEU A 162 14.82 -19.96 -2.64
CA LEU A 162 14.48 -19.93 -1.22
C LEU A 162 13.35 -18.93 -0.94
N MET A 163 13.42 -17.71 -1.50
CA MET A 163 12.36 -16.72 -1.35
C MET A 163 11.06 -17.15 -2.05
N ARG A 164 11.15 -17.93 -3.13
CA ARG A 164 9.97 -18.53 -3.78
C ARG A 164 9.28 -19.52 -2.83
N VAL A 165 10.06 -20.33 -2.11
CA VAL A 165 9.57 -21.27 -1.09
C VAL A 165 8.94 -20.50 0.09
N ALA A 166 9.65 -19.49 0.59
CA ALA A 166 9.20 -18.66 1.71
C ALA A 166 7.87 -17.94 1.45
N PHE A 167 7.55 -17.63 0.19
CA PHE A 167 6.31 -16.94 -0.19
C PHE A 167 5.09 -17.86 -0.36
N PHE A 168 5.27 -19.19 -0.47
CA PHE A 168 4.13 -20.11 -0.64
C PHE A 168 3.07 -20.03 0.48
N PRO A 169 3.43 -19.93 1.77
CA PRO A 169 2.45 -19.76 2.83
C PRO A 169 1.57 -18.51 2.64
N VAL A 170 2.17 -17.41 2.18
CA VAL A 170 1.42 -16.17 1.86
C VAL A 170 0.42 -16.42 0.74
N GLN A 171 0.84 -17.07 -0.36
CA GLN A 171 -0.08 -17.42 -1.46
C GLN A 171 -1.21 -18.35 -1.03
N PHE A 172 -0.94 -19.25 -0.09
CA PHE A 172 -1.95 -20.17 0.44
C PHE A 172 -3.01 -19.43 1.27
N LEU A 173 -2.59 -18.42 2.04
CA LEU A 173 -3.48 -17.62 2.89
C LEU A 173 -4.25 -16.55 2.09
N ASP A 174 -3.54 -15.80 1.25
CA ASP A 174 -4.09 -14.66 0.50
C ASP A 174 -4.73 -15.06 -0.84
N GLY A 175 -4.49 -16.29 -1.28
CA GLY A 175 -4.98 -16.83 -2.53
C GLY A 175 -3.99 -16.75 -3.68
N PHE A 176 -3.97 -17.78 -4.53
CA PHE A 176 -3.09 -17.83 -5.69
C PHE A 176 -3.51 -16.87 -6.81
N GLU A 177 -4.80 -16.54 -6.92
CA GLU A 177 -5.32 -15.63 -7.93
C GLU A 177 -4.74 -14.22 -7.80
N THR A 178 -4.68 -13.72 -6.56
CA THR A 178 -4.22 -12.37 -6.21
C THR A 178 -2.69 -12.28 -6.17
N THR A 179 -2.02 -13.34 -5.72
CA THR A 179 -0.56 -13.36 -5.48
C THR A 179 0.30 -13.89 -6.63
N SER A 180 -0.21 -14.80 -7.48
CA SER A 180 0.59 -15.39 -8.58
C SER A 180 1.09 -14.35 -9.61
N PRO A 181 0.37 -13.27 -9.91
CA PRO A 181 0.90 -12.18 -10.73
C PRO A 181 2.17 -11.55 -10.13
N HIS A 182 2.26 -11.40 -8.80
CA HIS A 182 3.44 -10.86 -8.13
C HIS A 182 4.66 -11.76 -8.29
N VAL A 183 4.47 -13.09 -8.23
CA VAL A 183 5.56 -14.05 -8.48
C VAL A 183 6.17 -13.87 -9.88
N LYS A 184 5.39 -13.36 -10.83
CA LYS A 184 5.81 -13.10 -12.21
C LYS A 184 6.46 -11.72 -12.42
N GLY A 185 6.50 -10.83 -11.42
CA GLY A 185 7.10 -9.49 -11.61
C GLY A 185 6.17 -8.49 -12.28
N ILE A 186 4.86 -8.55 -12.04
CA ILE A 186 3.86 -7.83 -12.84
C ILE A 186 3.81 -6.30 -12.59
N ILE A 187 4.33 -5.83 -11.44
CA ILE A 187 4.14 -4.45 -10.98
C ILE A 187 4.64 -3.41 -11.99
N PRO A 188 5.90 -3.45 -12.49
CA PRO A 188 6.38 -2.44 -13.44
C PRO A 188 5.57 -2.39 -14.74
N THR A 189 5.10 -3.55 -15.21
CA THR A 189 4.27 -3.63 -16.42
C THR A 189 2.93 -2.94 -16.22
N LEU A 190 2.23 -3.23 -15.11
CA LEU A 190 0.95 -2.60 -14.81
C LEU A 190 1.08 -1.10 -14.58
N LEU A 191 2.14 -0.65 -13.91
CA LEU A 191 2.42 0.79 -13.76
C LEU A 191 2.56 1.46 -15.13
N LYS A 192 3.31 0.84 -16.06
CA LYS A 192 3.47 1.37 -17.41
C LYS A 192 2.15 1.40 -18.19
N GLU A 193 1.37 0.32 -18.12
CA GLU A 193 0.08 0.21 -18.81
C GLU A 193 -0.97 1.22 -18.30
N THR A 194 -0.83 1.67 -17.06
CA THR A 194 -1.75 2.63 -16.42
C THR A 194 -1.28 4.08 -16.49
N GLY A 195 -0.24 4.36 -17.28
CA GLY A 195 0.20 5.71 -17.63
C GLY A 195 1.36 6.25 -16.82
N PHE A 196 1.91 5.49 -15.88
CA PHE A 196 3.11 5.92 -15.15
C PHE A 196 4.36 5.90 -16.04
N ALA A 197 5.22 6.89 -15.82
CA ALA A 197 6.53 7.03 -16.43
C ALA A 197 7.65 6.90 -15.38
N ALA A 198 8.90 6.80 -15.84
CA ALA A 198 10.11 6.76 -15.00
C ALA A 198 9.98 5.78 -13.81
N ILE A 199 9.61 4.53 -14.10
CA ILE A 199 9.41 3.48 -13.10
C ILE A 199 10.78 2.94 -12.67
N GLU A 200 11.10 3.10 -11.39
CA GLU A 200 12.38 2.73 -10.79
C GLU A 200 12.16 1.73 -9.65
N GLU A 201 12.90 0.62 -9.66
CA GLU A 201 13.06 -0.23 -8.46
C GLU A 201 14.06 0.45 -7.53
N THR A 202 13.61 0.88 -6.35
CA THR A 202 14.44 1.62 -5.41
C THR A 202 14.93 0.75 -4.26
N GLY A 203 14.39 -0.46 -4.10
CA GLY A 203 14.82 -1.37 -3.05
C GLY A 203 14.32 -2.80 -3.26
N GLN A 204 15.11 -3.74 -2.76
CA GLN A 204 14.80 -5.17 -2.76
C GLN A 204 15.16 -5.74 -1.39
N PHE A 205 14.21 -6.45 -0.77
CA PHE A 205 14.33 -6.90 0.62
C PHE A 205 13.95 -8.37 0.74
N SER A 206 14.88 -9.16 1.25
CA SER A 206 14.60 -10.53 1.70
C SER A 206 13.93 -10.48 3.06
N THR A 207 12.79 -11.14 3.19
CA THR A 207 12.07 -11.26 4.46
C THR A 207 11.84 -12.73 4.80
N VAL A 208 11.36 -12.99 6.00
CA VAL A 208 10.99 -14.34 6.44
C VAL A 208 9.84 -14.96 5.63
N VAL A 209 9.06 -14.16 4.91
CA VAL A 209 7.89 -14.59 4.12
C VAL A 209 8.03 -14.31 2.62
N GLY A 210 9.22 -13.95 2.13
CA GLY A 210 9.49 -13.76 0.70
C GLY A 210 10.22 -12.46 0.36
N THR A 211 10.29 -12.15 -0.94
CA THR A 211 10.93 -10.93 -1.43
C THR A 211 9.93 -9.79 -1.52
N LEU A 212 10.25 -8.66 -0.89
CA LEU A 212 9.58 -7.39 -1.12
C LEU A 212 10.41 -6.52 -2.04
N ARG A 213 9.74 -5.71 -2.86
CA ARG A 213 10.37 -4.69 -3.69
C ARG A 213 9.70 -3.34 -3.46
N ALA A 214 10.52 -2.30 -3.48
CA ALA A 214 10.07 -0.91 -3.45
C ALA A 214 10.23 -0.30 -4.83
N TYR A 215 9.21 0.45 -5.26
CA TYR A 215 9.19 1.17 -6.51
C TYR A 215 8.89 2.64 -6.30
N ARG A 216 9.38 3.45 -7.24
CA ARG A 216 8.99 4.83 -7.46
C ARG A 216 8.57 5.00 -8.91
N ALA A 217 7.46 5.68 -9.15
CA ALA A 217 6.97 5.96 -10.50
C ALA A 217 6.37 7.36 -10.55
N PHE A 218 6.32 7.96 -11.75
CA PHE A 218 5.91 9.35 -11.93
C PHE A 218 4.68 9.45 -12.81
N LYS A 219 3.81 10.41 -12.52
CA LYS A 219 2.81 10.88 -13.46
C LYS A 219 3.42 11.93 -14.38
N ALA A 220 3.42 11.65 -15.69
CA ALA A 220 3.86 12.58 -16.71
C ALA A 220 2.90 13.78 -16.85
#